data_AF-A0A2K6EXA2-F1
#
_entry.id   AF-A0A2K6EXA2-F1
#
_cell.length_a   1.000
_cell.length_b   1.000
_cell.length_c   1.000
_cell.angle_alpha   90.00
_cell.angle_beta   90.00
_cell.angle_gamma   90.00
#
_symmetry.space_group_name_H-M   'P 1'
#
loop_
_entity.id
_entity.type
_entity.pdbx_description
1 polymer ?
#
loop_
_entity_poly.entity_id
_entity_poly.type
_entity_poly.pdbx_seq_one_letter_code
_entity_poly.pdbx_strand_id
1 'polypeptide(L)'
;MNKHFLLLFPLCCLIVAVTSLRCITCHLRTQTDHCRRGFGVCIAQKHETCMLLKIFQDDALQTSYMVCQKFCRDLTLDLNNRIYVHKCCNYDYCNFRP
;
A
#
# COMPACT_ATOMS: atom_id res chain seq x y z
N MET A 1 -25.27 14.32 -39.28
CA MET A 1 -24.53 13.22 -38.60
C MET A 1 -23.24 13.78 -38.04
N ASN A 2 -22.84 13.71 -36.77
CA ASN A 2 -23.46 13.20 -35.54
C ASN A 2 -22.91 14.05 -34.38
N LYS A 3 -23.69 15.01 -33.88
CA LYS A 3 -23.35 15.88 -32.74
C LYS A 3 -23.14 15.08 -31.43
N HIS A 4 -23.64 13.85 -31.37
CA HIS A 4 -23.42 12.90 -30.29
C HIS A 4 -21.95 12.42 -30.18
N PHE A 5 -21.21 12.33 -31.29
CA PHE A 5 -19.82 11.83 -31.27
C PHE A 5 -18.85 12.80 -30.60
N LEU A 6 -19.10 14.12 -30.70
CA LEU A 6 -18.28 15.16 -30.07
C LEU A 6 -18.48 15.25 -28.54
N LEU A 7 -19.63 14.80 -28.03
CA LEU A 7 -19.92 14.74 -26.59
C LEU A 7 -19.46 13.43 -25.93
N LEU A 8 -19.26 12.37 -26.72
CA LEU A 8 -18.75 11.07 -26.24
C LEU A 8 -17.26 11.11 -25.89
N PHE A 9 -16.47 11.93 -26.59
CA PHE A 9 -15.02 12.03 -26.39
C PHE A 9 -14.60 12.57 -24.99
N PRO A 10 -15.16 13.69 -24.48
CA PRO A 10 -14.82 14.16 -23.13
C PRO A 10 -15.34 13.23 -22.03
N LEU A 11 -16.46 12.52 -22.28
CA LEU A 11 -17.02 11.55 -21.34
C LEU A 11 -16.09 10.35 -21.15
N CYS A 12 -15.49 9.83 -22.24
CA CYS A 12 -14.51 8.74 -22.19
C CYS A 12 -13.23 9.08 -21.41
N CYS A 13 -12.75 10.34 -21.47
CA CYS A 13 -11.57 10.75 -20.70
C CYS A 13 -11.80 10.74 -19.18
N LEU A 14 -13.04 10.98 -18.72
CA LEU A 14 -13.40 10.98 -17.30
C LEU A 14 -13.51 9.57 -16.71
N ILE A 15 -13.86 8.55 -17.51
CA ILE A 15 -14.02 7.16 -17.06
C ILE A 15 -12.67 6.47 -16.80
N VAL A 16 -11.58 7.01 -17.38
CA VAL A 16 -10.20 6.52 -17.17
C VAL A 16 -9.52 7.21 -15.97
N ALA A 17 -10.25 8.00 -15.19
CA ALA A 17 -9.83 8.34 -13.83
C ALA A 17 -10.02 7.10 -12.93
N VAL A 18 -9.22 6.06 -13.17
CA VAL A 18 -9.05 4.95 -12.22
C VAL A 18 -8.62 5.59 -10.91
N THR A 19 -9.50 5.57 -9.91
CA THR A 19 -9.23 6.06 -8.56
C THR A 19 -7.91 5.46 -8.10
N SER A 20 -6.86 6.28 -8.04
CA SER A 20 -5.52 5.78 -7.77
C SER A 20 -5.41 5.52 -6.27
N LEU A 21 -5.18 4.26 -5.90
CA LEU A 21 -5.13 3.78 -4.52
C LEU A 21 -4.04 4.53 -3.73
N ARG A 22 -4.40 5.07 -2.57
CA ARG A 22 -3.48 5.81 -1.69
C ARG A 22 -3.08 4.94 -0.52
N CYS A 23 -1.79 4.86 -0.20
CA CYS A 23 -1.28 4.07 0.92
C CYS A 23 -0.42 4.94 1.84
N ILE A 24 -0.40 4.64 3.13
CA ILE A 24 0.56 5.27 4.03
C ILE A 24 1.95 4.71 3.74
N THR A 25 2.96 5.58 3.75
CA THR A 25 4.36 5.16 3.75
C THR A 25 4.98 5.32 5.12
N CYS A 26 5.79 4.36 5.51
CA CYS A 26 6.72 4.45 6.61
C CYS A 26 7.81 3.40 6.43
N HIS A 27 9.06 3.82 6.34
CA HIS A 27 10.19 2.91 6.17
C HIS A 27 10.76 2.38 7.49
N LEU A 28 10.38 2.96 8.63
CA LEU A 28 10.86 2.50 9.92
C LEU A 28 9.87 2.92 11.01
N ARG A 29 9.03 1.99 11.45
CA ARG A 29 8.17 2.16 12.63
C ARG A 29 8.56 1.14 13.69
N THR A 30 8.96 1.64 14.87
CA THR A 30 9.31 0.85 16.04
C THR A 30 8.09 0.64 16.96
N GLN A 31 8.21 -0.19 18.00
CA GLN A 31 7.14 -0.52 18.95
C GLN A 31 6.44 0.71 19.59
N THR A 32 7.12 1.85 19.69
CA THR A 32 6.59 3.13 20.20
C THR A 32 5.64 3.86 19.22
N ASP A 33 5.08 3.14 18.26
CA ASP A 33 4.04 3.53 17.28
C ASP A 33 4.26 4.79 16.42
N HIS A 34 5.41 5.45 16.54
CA HIS A 34 5.77 6.58 15.68
C HIS A 34 6.56 6.11 14.45
N CYS A 35 6.20 6.66 13.29
CA CYS A 35 7.02 6.51 12.10
C CYS A 35 8.30 7.35 12.24
N ARG A 36 9.47 6.70 12.27
CA ARG A 36 10.76 7.38 12.38
C ARG A 36 11.29 7.89 11.05
N ARG A 37 10.94 7.24 9.94
CA ARG A 37 11.49 7.56 8.61
C ARG A 37 10.46 7.33 7.51
N GLY A 38 10.41 8.26 6.55
CA GLY A 38 9.64 8.09 5.31
C GLY A 38 8.13 8.13 5.51
N PHE A 39 7.68 8.86 6.55
CA PHE A 39 6.26 9.10 6.74
C PHE A 39 5.70 9.89 5.56
N GLY A 40 4.59 9.43 5.01
CA GLY A 40 3.97 10.08 3.87
C GLY A 40 2.85 9.23 3.27
N VAL A 41 2.53 9.54 2.02
CA VAL A 41 1.52 8.84 1.23
C VAL A 41 2.10 8.52 -0.14
N CYS A 42 1.93 7.28 -0.59
CA CYS A 42 2.20 6.91 -1.97
C CYS A 42 0.89 6.66 -2.71
N ILE A 43 0.91 6.94 -4.02
CA ILE A 43 -0.17 6.60 -4.94
C ILE A 43 0.28 5.34 -5.67
N ALA A 44 -0.45 4.24 -5.47
CA ALA A 44 -0.11 2.95 -6.03
C ALA A 44 -0.17 3.01 -7.57
N GLN A 45 0.91 2.58 -8.21
CA GLN A 45 0.98 2.43 -9.65
C GLN A 45 0.36 1.10 -10.11
N LYS A 46 0.45 0.82 -11.42
CA LYS A 46 -0.04 -0.44 -12.00
C LYS A 46 0.60 -1.64 -11.30
N HIS A 47 -0.24 -2.55 -10.79
CA HIS A 47 0.13 -3.75 -10.03
C HIS A 47 0.72 -3.48 -8.63
N GLU A 48 0.64 -2.25 -8.15
CA GLU A 48 0.94 -1.92 -6.75
C GLU A 48 -0.32 -1.96 -5.91
N THR A 49 -0.15 -2.37 -4.65
CA THR A 49 -1.18 -2.30 -3.61
C THR A 49 -0.53 -1.86 -2.30
N CYS A 50 -1.33 -1.51 -1.30
CA CYS A 50 -0.79 -1.13 -0.02
C CYS A 50 -0.25 -2.37 0.70
N MET A 51 0.94 -2.24 1.27
CA MET A 51 1.59 -3.31 2.03
C MET A 51 1.95 -2.84 3.43
N LEU A 52 1.82 -3.77 4.38
CA LEU A 52 2.31 -3.70 5.74
C LEU A 52 3.21 -4.91 6.00
N LEU A 53 4.48 -4.66 6.33
CA LEU A 53 5.43 -5.66 6.79
C LEU A 53 5.65 -5.47 8.28
N LYS A 54 5.49 -6.54 9.07
CA LYS A 54 5.89 -6.59 10.49
C LYS A 54 7.00 -7.61 10.66
N ILE A 55 8.04 -7.24 11.37
CA ILE A 55 9.17 -8.12 11.70
C ILE A 55 9.18 -8.33 13.21
N PHE A 56 9.00 -9.57 13.62
CA PHE A 56 9.03 -9.98 15.02
C PHE A 56 10.30 -10.76 15.33
N GLN A 57 10.78 -10.60 16.56
CA GLN A 57 11.86 -11.39 17.13
C GLN A 57 11.49 -11.62 18.60
N ASP A 58 11.53 -12.88 19.05
CA ASP A 58 11.13 -13.28 20.40
C ASP A 58 9.71 -12.76 20.76
N ASP A 59 8.77 -12.93 19.84
CA ASP A 59 7.38 -12.43 19.89
C ASP A 59 7.20 -10.90 20.02
N ALA A 60 8.29 -10.14 20.07
CA ALA A 60 8.27 -8.68 20.12
C ALA A 60 8.36 -8.08 18.70
N LEU A 61 7.49 -7.12 18.39
CA LEU A 61 7.57 -6.32 17.18
C LEU A 61 8.84 -5.47 17.21
N GLN A 62 9.79 -5.78 16.33
CA GLN A 62 11.04 -5.04 16.22
C GLN A 62 10.84 -3.80 15.33
N THR A 63 10.28 -4.03 14.13
CA THR A 63 10.07 -2.99 13.15
C THR A 63 8.89 -3.31 12.24
N SER A 64 8.32 -2.27 11.66
CA SER A 64 7.32 -2.39 10.61
C SER A 64 7.54 -1.39 9.48
N TYR A 65 7.15 -1.79 8.28
CA TYR A 65 7.23 -1.02 7.05
C TYR A 65 5.85 -0.90 6.41
N MET A 66 5.54 0.27 5.88
CA MET A 66 4.32 0.55 5.12
C MET A 66 4.73 1.17 3.79
N VAL A 67 4.32 0.58 2.66
CA VAL A 67 4.71 1.03 1.31
C VAL A 67 3.65 0.66 0.26
N CYS A 68 3.75 1.25 -0.94
CA CYS A 68 3.12 0.73 -2.15
C CYS A 68 4.01 -0.40 -2.70
N GLN A 69 3.48 -1.61 -2.79
CA GLN A 69 4.24 -2.80 -3.14
C GLN A 69 3.74 -3.43 -4.43
N LYS A 70 4.66 -3.67 -5.38
CA LYS A 70 4.38 -4.46 -6.57
C LYS A 70 4.19 -5.93 -6.21
N PHE A 71 3.20 -6.57 -6.83
CA PHE A 71 2.93 -8.00 -6.68
C PHE A 71 2.76 -8.44 -5.23
N CYS A 72 2.11 -7.60 -4.41
CA CYS A 72 1.91 -7.86 -2.99
C CYS A 72 1.09 -9.16 -2.78
N ARG A 73 1.54 -10.01 -1.85
CA ARG A 73 0.80 -11.18 -1.38
C ARG A 73 0.91 -11.30 0.15
N ASP A 74 -0.16 -11.78 0.75
CA ASP A 74 -0.17 -12.16 2.16
C ASP A 74 0.76 -13.36 2.36
N LEU A 75 1.71 -13.21 3.27
CA LEU A 75 2.73 -14.23 3.53
C LEU A 75 3.24 -14.10 4.96
N THR A 76 3.61 -15.24 5.56
CA THR A 76 4.38 -15.27 6.80
C THR A 76 5.62 -16.12 6.57
N LEU A 77 6.79 -15.57 6.85
CA LEU A 77 8.09 -16.25 6.70
C LEU A 77 8.79 -16.29 8.05
N ASP A 78 9.37 -17.43 8.38
CA ASP A 78 10.31 -17.57 9.51
C ASP A 78 11.71 -17.74 8.93
N LEU A 79 12.58 -16.77 9.21
CA LEU A 79 13.95 -16.71 8.70
C LEU A 79 14.87 -16.13 9.77
N ASN A 80 15.96 -16.83 10.09
CA ASN A 80 17.00 -16.36 11.03
C ASN A 80 16.44 -15.92 12.40
N ASN A 81 15.56 -16.73 13.00
CA ASN A 81 14.94 -16.45 14.30
C ASN A 81 14.03 -15.19 14.30
N ARG A 82 13.50 -14.83 13.13
CA ARG A 82 12.62 -13.68 12.93
C ARG A 82 11.40 -14.08 12.10
N ILE A 83 10.24 -13.58 12.51
CA ILE A 83 8.99 -13.79 11.81
C ILE A 83 8.64 -12.54 11.01
N TYR A 84 8.49 -12.69 9.70
CA TYR A 84 8.14 -11.64 8.75
C TYR A 84 6.69 -11.84 8.33
N VAL A 85 5.81 -10.91 8.70
CA VAL A 85 4.40 -10.94 8.33
C VAL A 85 4.12 -9.87 7.30
N HIS A 86 3.81 -10.30 6.07
CA HIS A 86 3.39 -9.45 4.96
C HIS A 86 1.86 -9.45 4.88
N LYS A 87 1.28 -8.24 4.86
CA LYS A 87 -0.16 -8.03 4.68
C LYS A 87 -0.41 -7.03 3.56
N CYS A 88 -1.34 -7.37 2.68
CA CYS A 88 -1.68 -6.60 1.50
C CYS A 88 -3.15 -6.18 1.54
N CYS A 89 -3.44 -4.98 1.07
CA CYS A 89 -4.80 -4.47 1.02
C CYS A 89 -4.99 -3.45 -0.12
N ASN A 90 -6.23 -3.26 -0.55
CA ASN A 90 -6.58 -2.59 -1.81
C ASN A 90 -7.63 -1.47 -1.65
N TYR A 91 -7.66 -0.81 -0.50
CA TYR A 91 -8.47 0.40 -0.27
C TYR A 91 -7.62 1.50 0.39
N ASP A 92 -8.04 2.75 0.26
CA ASP A 92 -7.22 3.89 0.68
C ASP A 92 -6.80 3.82 2.15
N TYR A 93 -5.52 4.05 2.41
CA TYR A 93 -4.86 4.09 3.71
C TYR A 93 -5.00 2.81 4.56
N CYS A 94 -5.36 1.69 3.93
CA CYS A 94 -5.63 0.43 4.61
C CYS A 94 -4.44 -0.12 5.42
N ASN A 95 -3.21 0.17 5.01
CA ASN A 95 -2.00 -0.31 5.68
C ASN A 95 -1.63 0.47 6.95
N PHE A 96 -2.42 1.49 7.34
CA PHE A 96 -2.20 2.25 8.57
C PHE A 96 -2.73 1.56 9.83
N ARG A 97 -3.82 0.77 9.68
CA ARG A 97 -4.46 0.06 10.79
C ARG A 97 -4.00 -1.40 10.79
N PRO A 98 -3.52 -1.93 11.94
CA PRO A 98 -3.10 -3.31 12.08
C PRO A 98 -4.27 -4.29 12.11
#